data_AF-A0A7C1YDZ4-F1
#
_entry.id   AF-A0A7C1YDZ4-F1
#
_cell.length_a   1.000
_cell.length_b   1.000
_cell.length_c   1.000
_cell.angle_alpha   90.00
_cell.angle_beta   90.00
_cell.angle_gamma   90.00
#
_symmetry.space_group_name_H-M   'P 1'
#
loop_
_entity.id
_entity.type
_entity.pdbx_description
1 polymer ?
#
loop_
_entity_poly.entity_id
_entity_poly.type
_entity_poly.pdbx_seq_one_letter_code
_entity_poly.pdbx_strand_id
1 'polypeptide(L)'
;MMTHKIRNCIVGLALASLTFTAAHGAQIKTQAREAIMIEAATGAVLFEQNADQSMPPSSMSKLMTVYLTFERLRDGNILLDDEFEVSERVWRKWRLQGSTMFLKAGQKVTVHDLLLGVIVQSGNDACAVLAEGMAGSEEVFVEWSNEKAAELGMKDSHFANVNGWPDESHYMTARDLATLSQRIVTEFPEYYPMFKEKKFTFNDISQTNRNPLLYSM
;
A
#
# COMPACT_ATOMS: atom_id res chain seq x y z
N MET A 1 -4.86 -31.11 89.67
CA MET A 1 -3.83 -30.12 89.26
C MET A 1 -3.25 -30.58 87.94
N MET A 2 -3.89 -30.26 86.81
CA MET A 2 -3.58 -29.10 85.96
C MET A 2 -2.10 -29.04 85.57
N THR A 3 -1.81 -29.32 84.30
CA THR A 3 -1.20 -28.35 83.38
C THR A 3 -1.23 -28.90 81.96
N HIS A 4 -2.12 -28.35 81.13
CA HIS A 4 -2.12 -28.54 79.68
C HIS A 4 -0.90 -27.83 79.08
N LYS A 5 -0.04 -28.56 78.36
CA LYS A 5 0.94 -27.96 77.44
C LYS A 5 0.38 -28.00 76.02
N ILE A 6 -0.15 -26.87 75.60
CA ILE A 6 -0.51 -26.56 74.21
C ILE A 6 0.79 -26.55 73.40
N ARG A 7 0.93 -27.46 72.43
CA ARG A 7 2.03 -27.47 71.48
C ARG A 7 1.55 -26.73 70.23
N ASN A 8 2.08 -25.53 70.03
CA ASN A 8 1.83 -24.67 68.87
C ASN A 8 2.13 -25.42 67.56
N CYS A 9 1.12 -25.58 66.70
CA CYS A 9 1.32 -25.90 65.29
C CYS A 9 1.75 -24.62 64.57
N ILE A 10 3.05 -24.50 64.26
CA ILE A 10 3.54 -23.51 63.30
C ILE A 10 3.18 -24.05 61.91
N VAL A 11 2.10 -23.55 61.31
CA VAL A 11 1.81 -23.75 59.90
C VAL A 11 2.77 -22.83 59.13
N GLY A 12 3.84 -23.40 58.57
CA GLY A 12 4.73 -22.68 57.66
C GLY A 12 3.99 -22.37 56.37
N LEU A 13 3.62 -21.10 56.17
CA LEU A 13 3.11 -20.61 54.90
C LEU A 13 4.29 -20.56 53.91
N ALA A 14 4.48 -21.61 53.12
CA ALA A 14 5.39 -21.58 52.00
C ALA A 14 4.77 -20.67 50.92
N LEU A 15 5.19 -19.39 50.86
CA LEU A 15 4.93 -18.55 49.69
C LEU A 15 5.71 -19.17 48.52
N ALA A 16 5.02 -19.96 47.70
CA ALA A 16 5.50 -20.30 46.38
C ALA A 16 5.46 -19.02 45.55
N SER A 17 6.62 -18.37 45.39
CA SER A 17 6.82 -17.28 44.45
C SER A 17 6.68 -17.85 43.03
N LEU A 18 5.46 -17.79 42.49
CA LEU A 18 5.19 -17.98 41.08
C LEU A 18 5.93 -16.88 40.31
N THR A 19 7.13 -17.19 39.84
CA THR A 19 7.81 -16.36 38.85
C THR A 19 7.02 -16.46 37.56
N PHE A 20 6.14 -15.48 37.32
CA PHE A 20 5.61 -15.25 35.97
C PHE A 20 6.77 -14.85 35.08
N THR A 21 7.30 -15.81 34.32
CA THR A 21 8.11 -15.48 33.15
C THR A 21 7.17 -14.80 32.17
N ALA A 22 7.19 -13.47 32.13
CA ALA A 22 6.58 -12.72 31.05
C ALA A 22 7.19 -13.28 29.75
N ALA A 23 6.35 -13.91 28.93
CA ALA A 23 6.74 -14.32 27.59
C ALA A 23 7.23 -13.06 26.90
N HIS A 24 8.55 -12.94 26.74
CA HIS A 24 9.14 -11.92 25.89
C HIS A 24 8.74 -12.32 24.47
N GLY A 25 7.61 -11.80 24.01
CA GLY A 25 7.23 -11.86 22.61
C GLY A 25 8.44 -11.39 21.80
N ALA A 26 8.78 -12.13 20.75
CA ALA A 26 9.91 -11.78 19.90
C ALA A 26 9.76 -10.33 19.44
N GLN A 27 10.65 -9.46 19.91
CA GLN A 27 10.63 -8.06 19.51
C GLN A 27 11.09 -8.01 18.06
N ILE A 28 10.19 -7.68 17.14
CA ILE A 28 10.53 -7.46 15.74
C ILE A 28 11.52 -6.29 15.69
N LYS A 29 12.69 -6.53 15.10
CA LYS A 29 13.71 -5.50 14.87
C LYS A 29 13.84 -5.32 13.37
N THR A 30 13.82 -4.07 12.92
CA THR A 30 13.99 -3.70 11.52
C THR A 30 14.97 -2.54 11.42
N GLN A 31 15.65 -2.45 10.26
CA GLN A 31 16.48 -1.29 9.90
C GLN A 31 15.68 -0.22 9.13
N ALA A 32 14.42 -0.51 8.80
CA ALA A 32 13.52 0.49 8.20
C ALA A 32 13.36 1.67 9.16
N ARG A 33 13.26 2.89 8.63
CA ARG A 33 13.05 4.10 9.45
C ARG A 33 11.60 4.15 9.93
N GLU A 34 10.67 3.95 9.02
CA GLU A 34 9.23 3.83 9.24
C GLU A 34 8.76 2.42 8.86
N ALA A 35 7.89 1.83 9.68
CA ALA A 35 7.31 0.52 9.43
C ALA A 35 5.98 0.37 10.17
N ILE A 36 5.07 -0.39 9.57
CA ILE A 36 3.85 -0.86 10.24
C ILE A 36 3.52 -2.26 9.71
N MET A 37 2.97 -3.10 10.57
CA MET A 37 2.39 -4.38 10.22
C MET A 37 1.06 -4.50 10.93
N ILE A 38 0.04 -4.83 10.16
CA ILE A 38 -1.34 -4.97 10.63
C ILE A 38 -1.85 -6.37 10.32
N GLU A 39 -2.83 -6.82 11.11
CA GLU A 39 -3.67 -7.94 10.72
C GLU A 39 -4.71 -7.43 9.70
N ALA A 40 -4.76 -8.06 8.53
CA ALA A 40 -5.48 -7.52 7.37
C ALA A 40 -7.00 -7.50 7.54
N ALA A 41 -7.60 -8.43 8.28
CA ALA A 41 -9.06 -8.49 8.43
C ALA A 41 -9.60 -7.48 9.45
N THR A 42 -8.86 -7.24 10.54
CA THR A 42 -9.30 -6.43 11.68
C THR A 42 -8.65 -5.05 11.70
N GLY A 43 -7.54 -4.86 10.98
CA GLY A 43 -6.71 -3.67 11.07
C GLY A 43 -5.92 -3.56 12.38
N ALA A 44 -5.89 -4.61 13.20
CA ALA A 44 -5.14 -4.62 14.45
C ALA A 44 -3.64 -4.42 14.18
N VAL A 45 -3.04 -3.41 14.81
CA VAL A 45 -1.60 -3.15 14.68
C VAL A 45 -0.82 -4.22 15.45
N LEU A 46 0.00 -4.97 14.73
CA LEU A 46 0.86 -6.03 15.28
C LEU A 46 2.27 -5.52 15.57
N PHE A 47 2.72 -4.54 14.79
CA PHE A 47 4.01 -3.86 14.96
C PHE A 47 3.95 -2.48 14.31
N GLU A 48 4.61 -1.50 14.91
CA GLU A 48 4.80 -0.19 14.32
C GLU A 48 6.12 0.45 14.78
N GLN A 49 6.73 1.22 13.90
CA GLN A 49 7.90 2.03 14.16
C GLN A 49 7.76 3.32 13.34
N ASN A 50 7.67 4.47 14.00
CA ASN A 50 7.48 5.77 13.35
C ASN A 50 6.33 5.76 12.31
N ALA A 51 5.27 5.00 12.58
CA ALA A 51 4.26 4.71 11.56
C ALA A 51 3.46 5.95 11.12
N ASP A 52 3.42 6.99 11.96
CA ASP A 52 2.77 8.28 11.72
C ASP A 52 3.77 9.38 11.29
N GLN A 53 5.04 9.04 11.09
CA GLN A 53 6.00 10.01 10.56
C GLN A 53 5.80 10.17 9.05
N SER A 54 5.71 11.43 8.62
CA SER A 54 5.59 11.80 7.22
C SER A 54 6.87 11.48 6.45
N MET A 55 6.71 10.87 5.27
CA MET A 55 7.80 10.48 4.37
C MET A 55 7.42 10.69 2.89
N PRO A 56 8.38 10.96 2.00
CA PRO A 56 8.13 10.94 0.56
C PRO A 56 7.70 9.53 0.15
N PRO A 57 6.53 9.34 -0.49
CA PRO A 57 6.00 8.00 -0.76
C PRO A 57 6.74 7.30 -1.90
N SER A 58 7.38 8.07 -2.79
CA SER A 58 7.87 7.57 -4.06
C SER A 58 6.79 6.73 -4.76
N SER A 59 7.16 5.65 -5.46
CA SER A 59 6.21 4.81 -6.19
C SER A 59 5.12 4.13 -5.34
N MET A 60 5.17 4.18 -3.99
CA MET A 60 4.09 3.64 -3.17
C MET A 60 2.77 4.41 -3.35
N SER A 61 2.83 5.71 -3.71
CA SER A 61 1.61 6.51 -3.97
C SER A 61 0.79 6.02 -5.17
N LYS A 62 1.40 5.25 -6.08
CA LYS A 62 0.70 4.62 -7.22
C LYS A 62 -0.45 3.71 -6.78
N LEU A 63 -0.41 3.21 -5.54
CA LEU A 63 -1.52 2.47 -4.97
C LEU A 63 -2.81 3.30 -4.91
N MET A 64 -2.75 4.63 -4.79
CA MET A 64 -3.94 5.48 -4.84
C MET A 64 -4.52 5.53 -6.26
N THR A 65 -3.66 5.61 -7.28
CA THR A 65 -4.09 5.51 -8.68
C THR A 65 -4.75 4.16 -8.96
N VAL A 66 -4.15 3.07 -8.48
CA VAL A 66 -4.74 1.73 -8.61
C VAL A 66 -6.08 1.65 -7.87
N TYR A 67 -6.15 2.15 -6.63
CA TYR A 67 -7.37 2.17 -5.83
C TYR A 67 -8.52 2.89 -6.56
N LEU A 68 -8.27 4.11 -7.04
CA LEU A 68 -9.28 4.89 -7.76
C LEU A 68 -9.70 4.21 -9.07
N THR A 69 -8.75 3.57 -9.79
CA THR A 69 -9.07 2.82 -11.00
C THR A 69 -9.97 1.62 -10.68
N PHE A 70 -9.64 0.85 -9.63
CA PHE A 70 -10.46 -0.28 -9.17
C PHE A 70 -11.84 0.17 -8.70
N GLU A 71 -11.94 1.30 -8.01
CA GLU A 71 -13.23 1.89 -7.63
C GLU A 71 -14.08 2.20 -8.86
N ARG A 72 -13.53 2.85 -9.89
CA ARG A 72 -14.26 3.14 -11.13
C ARG A 72 -14.69 1.87 -11.88
N LEU A 73 -13.86 0.83 -11.87
CA LEU A 73 -14.19 -0.48 -12.46
C LEU A 73 -15.33 -1.18 -11.70
N ARG A 74 -15.25 -1.24 -10.36
CA ARG A 74 -16.29 -1.81 -9.49
C ARG A 74 -17.63 -1.11 -9.70
N ASP A 75 -17.60 0.22 -9.81
CA ASP A 75 -18.79 1.05 -9.99
C ASP A 75 -19.34 1.01 -11.44
N GLY A 76 -18.64 0.33 -12.37
CA GLY A 76 -19.05 0.18 -13.77
C GLY A 76 -18.89 1.45 -14.61
N ASN A 77 -18.12 2.44 -14.13
CA ASN A 77 -17.86 3.68 -14.86
C ASN A 77 -16.87 3.50 -16.00
N ILE A 78 -16.00 2.49 -15.89
CA ILE A 78 -15.06 2.04 -16.91
C ILE A 78 -15.02 0.50 -16.89
N LEU A 79 -14.54 -0.10 -17.96
CA LEU A 79 -14.30 -1.53 -18.10
C LEU A 79 -12.81 -1.81 -18.31
N LEU A 80 -12.39 -3.06 -18.09
CA LEU A 80 -10.99 -3.46 -18.28
C LEU A 80 -10.54 -3.38 -19.75
N ASP A 81 -11.47 -3.55 -20.69
CA ASP A 81 -11.26 -3.50 -22.13
C ASP A 81 -11.44 -2.09 -22.72
N ASP A 82 -11.88 -1.12 -21.94
CA ASP A 82 -11.87 0.29 -22.36
C ASP A 82 -10.44 0.72 -22.69
N GLU A 83 -10.29 1.49 -23.76
CA GLU A 83 -9.00 2.00 -24.21
C GLU A 83 -8.84 3.49 -23.90
N PHE A 84 -7.73 3.84 -23.27
CA PHE A 84 -7.30 5.23 -23.12
C PHE A 84 -6.20 5.57 -24.11
N GLU A 85 -6.34 6.74 -24.72
CA GLU A 85 -5.35 7.27 -25.66
C GLU A 85 -4.23 7.99 -24.91
N VAL A 86 -2.99 7.69 -25.28
CA VAL A 86 -1.81 8.33 -24.71
C VAL A 86 -1.62 9.70 -25.35
N SER A 87 -1.91 10.76 -24.61
CA SER A 87 -1.73 12.11 -25.11
C SER A 87 -0.26 12.45 -25.41
N GLU A 88 -0.03 13.34 -26.37
CA GLU A 88 1.31 13.87 -26.66
C GLU A 88 1.93 14.55 -25.42
N ARG A 89 1.09 15.16 -24.56
CA ARG A 89 1.50 15.78 -23.30
C ARG A 89 2.08 14.76 -22.33
N VAL A 90 1.33 13.70 -22.03
CA VAL A 90 1.77 12.61 -21.14
C VAL A 90 3.00 11.91 -21.71
N TRP A 91 3.00 11.62 -23.00
CA TRP A 91 4.15 10.99 -23.65
C TRP A 91 5.41 11.84 -23.50
N ARG A 92 5.37 13.14 -23.84
CA ARG A 92 6.53 14.04 -23.68
C ARG A 92 7.03 14.12 -22.26
N LYS A 93 6.12 14.17 -21.28
CA LYS A 93 6.44 14.26 -19.86
C LYS A 93 7.15 13.00 -19.37
N TRP A 94 6.64 11.81 -19.70
CA TRP A 94 7.06 10.57 -19.03
C TRP A 94 7.94 9.64 -19.86
N ARG A 95 8.03 9.79 -21.19
CA ARG A 95 8.76 8.86 -22.09
C ARG A 95 10.23 8.57 -21.75
N LEU A 96 10.88 9.44 -20.97
CA LEU A 96 12.29 9.33 -20.58
C LEU A 96 12.49 9.56 -19.07
N GLN A 97 11.44 9.46 -18.25
CA GLN A 97 11.50 9.80 -16.82
C GLN A 97 10.92 8.71 -15.92
N GLY A 98 11.77 8.19 -15.04
CA GLY A 98 11.39 7.15 -14.09
C GLY A 98 11.12 5.81 -14.75
N SER A 99 10.26 5.02 -14.13
CA SER A 99 9.84 3.72 -14.65
C SER A 99 8.68 3.91 -15.62
N THR A 100 8.68 3.22 -16.74
CA THR A 100 7.70 3.43 -17.82
C THR A 100 7.25 2.10 -18.40
N MET A 101 6.08 2.13 -19.02
CA MET A 101 5.53 1.06 -19.87
C MET A 101 5.96 1.24 -21.34
N PHE A 102 6.75 2.29 -21.64
CA PHE A 102 7.23 2.65 -22.96
C PHE A 102 6.09 2.94 -23.95
N LEU A 103 5.08 3.64 -23.44
CA LEU A 103 3.93 4.07 -24.24
C LEU A 103 4.34 5.08 -25.32
N LYS A 104 3.59 5.12 -26.42
CA LYS A 104 3.80 6.06 -27.54
C LYS A 104 2.61 7.03 -27.64
N ALA A 105 2.86 8.27 -28.05
CA ALA A 105 1.79 9.24 -28.30
C ALA A 105 0.79 8.71 -29.35
N GLY A 106 -0.50 8.92 -29.10
CA GLY A 106 -1.62 8.44 -29.93
C GLY A 106 -1.88 6.92 -29.82
N GLN A 107 -1.08 6.19 -29.03
CA GLN A 107 -1.36 4.78 -28.76
C GLN A 107 -2.63 4.66 -27.93
N LYS A 108 -3.48 3.69 -28.25
CA LYS A 108 -4.60 3.28 -27.40
C LYS A 108 -4.19 2.07 -26.58
N VAL A 109 -4.48 2.10 -25.28
CA VAL A 109 -4.06 1.06 -24.33
C VAL A 109 -5.24 0.72 -23.44
N THR A 110 -5.50 -0.58 -23.26
CA THR A 110 -6.58 -1.05 -22.40
C THR A 110 -6.35 -0.68 -20.94
N VAL A 111 -7.41 -0.45 -20.16
CA VAL A 111 -7.32 -0.22 -18.72
C VAL A 111 -6.61 -1.39 -18.02
N HIS A 112 -6.86 -2.63 -18.45
CA HIS A 112 -6.16 -3.82 -17.98
C HIS A 112 -4.63 -3.71 -18.14
N ASP A 113 -4.16 -3.38 -19.35
CA ASP A 113 -2.73 -3.30 -19.62
C ASP A 113 -2.07 -2.13 -18.90
N LEU A 114 -2.78 -1.00 -18.77
CA LEU A 114 -2.33 0.13 -17.96
C LEU A 114 -2.18 -0.27 -16.49
N LEU A 115 -3.14 -0.98 -15.91
CA LEU A 115 -3.07 -1.50 -14.54
C LEU A 115 -1.87 -2.43 -14.35
N LEU A 116 -1.61 -3.36 -15.27
CA LEU A 116 -0.42 -4.20 -15.20
C LEU A 116 0.88 -3.40 -15.39
N GLY A 117 0.87 -2.36 -16.22
CA GLY A 117 1.97 -1.40 -16.35
C GLY A 117 2.28 -0.70 -15.03
N VAL A 118 1.25 -0.27 -14.29
CA VAL A 118 1.41 0.32 -12.95
C VAL A 118 1.87 -0.73 -11.93
N ILE A 119 1.17 -1.85 -11.81
CA ILE A 119 1.36 -2.83 -10.75
C ILE A 119 2.69 -3.60 -10.90
N VAL A 120 3.01 -4.03 -12.12
CA VAL A 120 4.20 -4.87 -12.37
C VAL A 120 5.43 -4.02 -12.67
N GLN A 121 5.28 -2.98 -13.50
CA GLN A 121 6.42 -2.19 -14.01
C GLN A 121 6.64 -0.89 -13.23
N SER A 122 5.68 -0.49 -12.38
CA SER A 122 5.67 0.83 -11.73
C SER A 122 5.69 1.98 -12.75
N GLY A 123 4.98 1.81 -13.87
CA GLY A 123 4.95 2.77 -14.98
C GLY A 123 4.35 4.13 -14.60
N ASN A 124 5.16 5.19 -14.65
CA ASN A 124 4.73 6.57 -14.43
C ASN A 124 3.81 7.08 -15.55
N ASP A 125 4.12 6.70 -16.79
CA ASP A 125 3.31 6.96 -17.98
C ASP A 125 1.94 6.29 -17.86
N ALA A 126 1.89 5.01 -17.45
CA ALA A 126 0.63 4.30 -17.25
C ALA A 126 -0.27 4.98 -16.19
N CYS A 127 0.29 5.43 -15.07
CA CYS A 127 -0.45 6.21 -14.08
C CYS A 127 -1.05 7.50 -14.67
N ALA A 128 -0.27 8.23 -15.49
CA ALA A 128 -0.71 9.48 -16.08
C ALA A 128 -1.79 9.27 -17.15
N VAL A 129 -1.71 8.18 -17.94
CA VAL A 129 -2.75 7.82 -18.92
C VAL A 129 -4.05 7.40 -18.22
N LEU A 130 -3.97 6.61 -17.14
CA LEU A 130 -5.15 6.28 -16.32
C LEU A 130 -5.80 7.56 -15.75
N ALA A 131 -4.99 8.48 -15.24
CA ALA A 131 -5.46 9.75 -14.71
C ALA A 131 -6.14 10.62 -15.77
N GLU A 132 -5.51 10.83 -16.94
CA GLU A 132 -6.12 11.59 -18.04
C GLU A 132 -7.39 10.90 -18.58
N GLY A 133 -7.39 9.58 -18.72
CA GLY A 133 -8.53 8.83 -19.24
C GLY A 133 -9.75 8.87 -18.33
N MET A 134 -9.55 8.84 -17.01
CA MET A 134 -10.66 8.86 -16.03
C MET A 134 -11.11 10.28 -15.66
N ALA A 135 -10.18 11.21 -15.46
CA ALA A 135 -10.45 12.52 -14.89
C ALA A 135 -10.27 13.68 -15.88
N GLY A 136 -9.82 13.40 -17.11
CA GLY A 136 -9.50 14.41 -18.12
C GLY A 136 -8.12 15.05 -17.95
N SER A 137 -7.57 15.09 -16.73
CA SER A 137 -6.20 15.57 -16.47
C SER A 137 -5.56 14.96 -15.22
N GLU A 138 -4.23 14.99 -15.14
CA GLU A 138 -3.50 14.58 -13.93
C GLU A 138 -3.87 15.47 -12.73
N GLU A 139 -4.12 16.76 -12.95
CA GLU A 139 -4.46 17.72 -11.90
C GLU A 139 -5.80 17.40 -11.24
N VAL A 140 -6.85 17.14 -12.03
CA VAL A 140 -8.16 16.73 -11.49
C VAL A 140 -8.07 15.37 -10.79
N PHE A 141 -7.24 14.46 -11.31
CA PHE A 141 -7.02 13.17 -10.64
C PHE A 141 -6.31 13.30 -9.29
N VAL A 142 -5.44 14.30 -9.13
CA VAL A 142 -4.80 14.61 -7.85
C VAL A 142 -5.82 15.15 -6.85
N GLU A 143 -6.79 15.96 -7.28
CA GLU A 143 -7.91 16.37 -6.44
C GLU A 143 -8.70 15.15 -5.95
N TRP A 144 -9.07 14.23 -6.85
CA TRP A 144 -9.74 12.97 -6.49
C TRP A 144 -8.90 12.12 -5.53
N SER A 145 -7.58 12.11 -5.70
CA SER A 145 -6.66 11.36 -4.82
C SER A 145 -6.68 11.91 -3.39
N ASN A 146 -6.69 13.22 -3.21
CA ASN A 146 -6.74 13.86 -1.90
C ASN A 146 -8.13 13.77 -1.25
N GLU A 147 -9.20 13.90 -2.05
CA GLU A 147 -10.57 13.65 -1.59
C GLU A 147 -10.71 12.21 -1.09
N LYS A 148 -10.22 11.24 -1.88
CA LYS A 148 -10.25 9.83 -1.49
C LYS A 148 -9.39 9.55 -0.26
N ALA A 149 -8.21 10.16 -0.15
CA ALA A 149 -7.38 10.05 1.04
C ALA A 149 -8.13 10.47 2.31
N ALA A 150 -8.84 11.60 2.25
CA ALA A 150 -9.67 12.07 3.36
C ALA A 150 -10.82 11.10 3.69
N GLU A 151 -11.51 10.58 2.67
CA GLU A 151 -12.58 9.58 2.85
C GLU A 151 -12.07 8.27 3.49
N LEU A 152 -10.88 7.82 3.10
CA LEU A 152 -10.24 6.63 3.66
C LEU A 152 -9.64 6.87 5.05
N GLY A 153 -9.65 8.11 5.55
CA GLY A 153 -9.06 8.48 6.83
C GLY A 153 -7.54 8.58 6.83
N MET A 154 -6.93 8.74 5.65
CA MET A 154 -5.49 8.94 5.47
C MET A 154 -5.10 10.40 5.76
N LYS A 155 -5.14 10.77 7.05
CA LYS A 155 -5.07 12.17 7.50
C LYS A 155 -3.69 12.79 7.41
N ASP A 156 -2.66 11.98 7.32
CA ASP A 156 -1.26 12.41 7.33
C ASP A 156 -0.60 12.15 5.96
N SER A 157 -1.40 12.19 4.90
CA SER A 157 -0.99 12.01 3.52
C SER A 157 -1.52 13.13 2.62
N HIS A 158 -0.71 13.54 1.64
CA HIS A 158 -1.09 14.47 0.59
C HIS A 158 -0.44 14.07 -0.73
N PHE A 159 -1.25 14.04 -1.79
CA PHE A 159 -0.83 13.69 -3.14
C PHE A 159 -0.62 14.98 -3.95
N ALA A 160 0.56 15.13 -4.56
CA ALA A 160 0.85 16.24 -5.47
C ALA A 160 0.88 15.81 -6.95
N ASN A 161 0.91 14.51 -7.21
CA ASN A 161 0.95 13.91 -8.54
C ASN A 161 0.46 12.46 -8.48
N VAL A 162 0.29 11.85 -9.64
CA VAL A 162 -0.37 10.55 -9.81
C VAL A 162 0.56 9.34 -9.71
N ASN A 163 1.86 9.53 -9.48
CA ASN A 163 2.82 8.42 -9.55
C ASN A 163 3.94 8.45 -8.52
N GLY A 164 3.98 9.47 -7.65
CA GLY A 164 4.98 9.60 -6.61
C GLY A 164 6.30 10.17 -7.08
N TRP A 165 6.30 10.89 -8.20
CA TRP A 165 7.43 11.69 -8.61
C TRP A 165 7.78 12.71 -7.51
N PRO A 166 9.07 13.01 -7.27
CA PRO A 166 9.46 13.93 -6.20
C PRO A 166 8.76 15.29 -6.29
N ASP A 167 8.13 15.68 -5.18
CA ASP A 167 7.48 16.97 -4.97
C ASP A 167 7.46 17.24 -3.46
N GLU A 168 7.76 18.47 -3.03
CA GLU A 168 7.86 18.82 -1.61
C GLU A 168 6.52 18.74 -0.87
N SER A 169 5.41 18.88 -1.60
CA SER A 169 4.06 18.75 -1.06
C SER A 169 3.56 17.30 -1.06
N HIS A 170 4.29 16.35 -1.65
CA HIS A 170 3.85 14.96 -1.75
C HIS A 170 4.41 14.11 -0.61
N TYR A 171 3.54 13.69 0.31
CA TYR A 171 3.93 12.89 1.47
C TYR A 171 2.87 11.86 1.86
N MET A 172 3.29 10.81 2.55
CA MET A 172 2.43 9.81 3.19
C MET A 172 3.04 9.36 4.51
N THR A 173 2.28 8.62 5.32
CA THR A 173 2.80 7.87 6.47
C THR A 173 2.75 6.36 6.21
N ALA A 174 3.50 5.57 6.98
CA ALA A 174 3.42 4.12 6.88
C ALA A 174 2.02 3.61 7.26
N ARG A 175 1.36 4.25 8.24
CA ARG A 175 -0.01 3.91 8.65
C ARG A 175 -1.02 4.16 7.54
N ASP A 176 -0.99 5.33 6.90
CA ASP A 176 -1.91 5.64 5.80
C ASP A 176 -1.70 4.73 4.60
N LEU A 177 -0.43 4.41 4.30
CA LEU A 177 -0.09 3.46 3.25
C LEU A 177 -0.62 2.04 3.55
N ALA A 178 -0.57 1.61 4.82
CA ALA A 178 -1.16 0.35 5.25
C ALA A 178 -2.69 0.36 5.17
N THR A 179 -3.34 1.47 5.55
CA THR A 179 -4.79 1.68 5.36
C THR A 179 -5.17 1.52 3.89
N LEU A 180 -4.50 2.24 3.00
CA LEU A 180 -4.75 2.15 1.55
C LEU A 180 -4.53 0.71 1.02
N SER A 181 -3.44 0.08 1.42
CA SER A 181 -3.12 -1.29 0.99
C SER A 181 -4.16 -2.30 1.49
N GLN A 182 -4.59 -2.19 2.74
CA GLN A 182 -5.65 -3.02 3.31
C GLN A 182 -6.94 -2.88 2.50
N ARG A 183 -7.34 -1.63 2.22
CA ARG A 183 -8.54 -1.31 1.44
C ARG A 183 -8.49 -1.93 0.05
N ILE A 184 -7.34 -1.86 -0.64
CA ILE A 184 -7.15 -2.50 -1.94
C ILE A 184 -7.42 -4.02 -1.86
N VAL A 185 -6.85 -4.69 -0.85
CA VAL A 185 -6.98 -6.14 -0.68
C VAL A 185 -8.42 -6.54 -0.34
N THR A 186 -9.09 -5.79 0.52
CA THR A 186 -10.39 -6.16 1.07
C THR A 186 -11.56 -5.73 0.19
N GLU A 187 -11.46 -4.59 -0.49
CA GLU A 187 -12.57 -4.04 -1.29
C GLU A 187 -12.54 -4.47 -2.75
N PHE A 188 -11.38 -4.90 -3.26
CA PHE A 188 -11.19 -5.31 -4.65
C PHE A 188 -10.53 -6.70 -4.80
N PRO A 189 -11.03 -7.74 -4.11
CA PRO A 189 -10.45 -9.08 -4.17
C PRO A 189 -10.43 -9.68 -5.59
N GLU A 190 -11.30 -9.22 -6.50
CA GLU A 190 -11.34 -9.62 -7.91
C GLU A 190 -10.16 -9.10 -8.72
N TYR A 191 -9.60 -7.93 -8.37
CA TYR A 191 -8.47 -7.32 -9.07
C TYR A 191 -7.13 -7.56 -8.37
N TYR A 192 -7.14 -7.85 -7.07
CA TYR A 192 -5.93 -8.15 -6.29
C TYR A 192 -5.02 -9.24 -6.90
N PRO A 193 -5.52 -10.28 -7.61
CA PRO A 193 -4.68 -11.23 -8.34
C PRO A 193 -3.70 -10.61 -9.34
N MET A 194 -3.90 -9.36 -9.81
CA MET A 194 -2.91 -8.68 -10.67
C MET A 194 -1.57 -8.46 -9.95
N PHE A 195 -1.57 -8.32 -8.61
CA PHE A 195 -0.35 -8.05 -7.83
C PHE A 195 0.60 -9.26 -7.71
N LYS A 196 0.13 -10.48 -8.03
CA LYS A 196 1.00 -11.68 -8.07
C LYS A 196 1.61 -11.93 -9.45
N GLU A 197 1.26 -11.13 -10.47
CA GLU A 197 1.86 -11.25 -11.80
C GLU A 197 3.35 -10.97 -11.72
N LYS A 198 4.17 -11.98 -12.06
CA LYS A 198 5.64 -11.90 -11.96
C LYS A 198 6.26 -11.14 -13.12
N LYS A 199 5.58 -11.07 -14.26
CA LYS A 199 6.11 -10.50 -15.49
C LYS A 199 4.98 -9.95 -16.32
N PHE A 200 5.21 -8.80 -16.94
CA PHE A 200 4.28 -8.20 -17.89
C PHE A 200 5.03 -7.80 -19.16
N THR A 201 4.45 -8.09 -20.32
CA THR A 201 5.02 -7.76 -21.64
C THR A 201 4.07 -6.87 -22.39
N PHE A 202 4.57 -5.72 -22.84
CA PHE A 202 3.83 -4.77 -23.64
C PHE A 202 4.75 -4.16 -24.70
N ASN A 203 4.26 -3.94 -25.93
CA ASN A 203 5.08 -3.45 -27.05
C ASN A 203 6.42 -4.22 -27.23
N ASP A 204 6.37 -5.56 -27.13
CA ASP A 204 7.55 -6.45 -27.16
C ASP A 204 8.60 -6.20 -26.06
N ILE A 205 8.26 -5.40 -25.04
CA ILE A 205 9.11 -5.08 -23.90
C ILE A 205 8.60 -5.84 -22.69
N SER A 206 9.43 -6.77 -22.22
CA SER A 206 9.19 -7.58 -21.03
C SER A 206 9.81 -6.93 -19.79
N GLN A 207 9.03 -6.74 -18.72
CA GLN A 207 9.54 -6.30 -17.42
C GLN A 207 9.01 -7.20 -16.31
N THR A 208 9.84 -7.43 -15.28
CA THR A 208 9.50 -8.27 -14.12
C THR A 208 8.95 -7.44 -12.97
N ASN A 209 8.07 -8.03 -12.18
CA ASN A 209 7.57 -7.43 -10.96
C ASN A 209 8.74 -7.18 -9.98
N ARG A 210 8.75 -5.98 -9.39
CA ARG A 210 9.82 -5.52 -8.49
C ARG A 210 9.68 -6.00 -7.06
N ASN A 211 8.56 -6.65 -6.71
CA ASN A 211 8.38 -7.25 -5.40
C ASN A 211 9.20 -8.56 -5.29
N PRO A 212 10.31 -8.59 -4.52
CA PRO A 212 11.14 -9.77 -4.41
C PRO A 212 10.41 -10.94 -3.72
N LEU A 213 9.39 -10.67 -2.91
CA LEU A 213 8.65 -11.68 -2.16
C LEU A 213 7.85 -12.63 -3.08
N LEU A 214 7.57 -12.23 -4.32
CA LEU A 214 6.91 -13.10 -5.31
C LEU A 214 7.81 -14.25 -5.78
N TYR A 215 9.12 -14.16 -5.55
CA TYR A 215 10.11 -15.15 -5.97
C TYR A 215 10.74 -15.90 -4.80
N SER A 216 10.42 -15.53 -3.55
CA SER A 216 11.01 -16.10 -2.34
C SER A 216 10.26 -17.32 -1.80
N MET A 217 9.64 -18.12 -2.67
CA MET A 217 9.02 -19.40 -2.31
C MET A 217 9.66 -20.55 -3.08
#